data_AF-A0A8J6WBU5-F1
#
_entry.id   AF-A0A8J6WBU5-F1
#
_cell.length_a   1.000
_cell.length_b   1.000
_cell.length_c   1.000
_cell.angle_alpha   90.00
_cell.angle_beta   90.00
_cell.angle_gamma   90.00
#
_symmetry.space_group_name_H-M   'P 1'
#
loop_
_entity.id
_entity.type
_entity.pdbx_description
1 polymer ?
#
loop_
_entity_poly.entity_id
_entity_poly.type
_entity_poly.pdbx_seq_one_letter_code
_entity_poly.pdbx_strand_id
1 'polypeptide(L)'
;MTLALVLLTTACSGSRPEPSPRNVTLHQKWALQPGDRLAGYSVQSGLGDITVDLKGNRVFMPFDGQVQPAEGNADQCIILSSPDVPAYLFRLCGLRQVKLGDLSQGETIGSGNTVAFATLRRQADGTWAMVEPAKELLAQFLDRP
;
A
#
# COMPACT_ATOMS: atom_id res chain seq x y z
N MET A 1 28.56 20.44 49.99
CA MET A 1 27.11 20.43 49.78
C MET A 1 26.89 20.44 48.27
N THR A 2 26.53 19.29 47.73
CA THR A 2 26.65 18.92 46.31
C THR A 2 25.38 19.32 45.56
N LEU A 3 25.48 20.10 44.50
CA LEU A 3 24.35 20.41 43.62
C LEU A 3 24.60 19.74 42.26
N ALA A 4 24.00 18.56 42.07
CA ALA A 4 24.03 17.83 40.82
C ALA A 4 22.94 18.39 39.89
N LEU A 5 23.37 18.93 38.76
CA LEU A 5 22.52 19.50 37.71
C LEU A 5 21.94 18.36 36.85
N VAL A 6 20.65 18.09 37.00
CA VAL A 6 19.91 17.10 36.19
C VAL A 6 19.60 17.70 34.83
N LEU A 7 20.33 17.27 33.79
CA LEU A 7 20.03 17.56 32.40
C LEU A 7 18.87 16.66 31.93
N LEU A 8 17.67 17.23 31.93
CA LEU A 8 16.48 16.67 31.28
C LEU A 8 16.69 16.69 29.76
N THR A 9 17.03 15.55 29.17
CA THR A 9 17.08 15.36 27.73
C THR A 9 15.66 15.27 27.18
N THR A 10 15.17 16.38 26.63
CA THR A 10 13.98 16.41 25.78
C THR A 10 14.29 15.69 24.47
N ALA A 11 14.05 14.38 24.43
CA ALA A 11 14.04 13.62 23.18
C ALA A 11 12.82 14.06 22.36
N CYS A 12 13.02 14.97 21.41
CA CYS A 12 12.03 15.31 20.41
C CYS A 12 11.70 14.05 19.60
N SER A 13 10.48 13.56 19.72
CA SER A 13 9.92 12.54 18.83
C SER A 13 9.82 13.14 17.44
N GLY A 14 10.84 12.94 16.61
CA GLY A 14 10.80 13.31 15.20
C GLY A 14 9.72 12.49 14.51
N SER A 15 8.59 13.12 14.18
CA SER A 15 7.61 12.54 13.27
C SER A 15 8.30 12.33 11.93
N ARG A 16 8.57 11.07 11.58
CA ARG A 16 9.09 10.73 10.24
C ARG A 16 8.07 11.23 9.23
N PRO A 17 8.47 12.03 8.23
CA PRO A 17 7.52 12.54 7.24
C PRO A 17 6.83 11.38 6.55
N GLU A 18 5.50 11.46 6.41
CA GLU A 18 4.76 10.48 5.62
C GLU A 18 5.27 10.49 4.17
N PRO A 19 5.36 9.32 3.52
CA PRO A 19 5.83 9.26 2.15
C PRO A 19 4.87 9.97 1.21
N SER A 20 5.42 10.70 0.23
CA SER A 20 4.59 11.35 -0.78
C SER A 20 3.83 10.32 -1.61
N PRO A 21 2.63 10.68 -2.12
CA PRO A 21 1.89 9.84 -3.04
C PRO A 21 2.74 9.41 -4.24
N ARG A 22 2.55 8.17 -4.69
CA ARG A 22 3.27 7.60 -5.83
C ARG A 22 2.42 7.66 -7.09
N ASN A 23 2.98 8.27 -8.14
CA ASN A 23 2.41 8.19 -9.48
C ASN A 23 2.66 6.81 -10.10
N VAL A 24 1.62 6.23 -10.69
CA VAL A 24 1.71 4.98 -11.47
C VAL A 24 1.06 5.20 -12.84
N THR A 25 1.90 5.38 -13.85
CA THR A 25 1.44 5.47 -15.24
C THR A 25 1.14 4.08 -15.79
N LEU A 26 -0.14 3.74 -15.88
CA LEU A 26 -0.58 2.46 -16.48
C LEU A 26 -0.51 2.50 -18.00
N HIS A 27 0.02 1.43 -18.60
CA HIS A 27 0.01 1.18 -20.04
C HIS A 27 -1.43 0.97 -20.55
N GLN A 28 -2.23 0.23 -19.78
CA GLN A 28 -3.62 -0.05 -20.08
C GLN A 28 -4.50 1.10 -19.60
N LYS A 29 -5.46 1.51 -20.43
CA LYS A 29 -6.41 2.59 -20.13
C LYS A 29 -7.83 2.05 -20.13
N TRP A 30 -8.50 2.15 -18.98
CA TRP A 30 -9.92 1.87 -18.85
C TRP A 30 -10.66 3.10 -18.38
N ALA A 31 -11.93 3.22 -18.78
CA ALA A 31 -12.79 4.34 -18.46
C ALA A 31 -13.13 4.47 -16.97
N LEU A 32 -13.03 3.37 -16.20
CA LEU A 32 -13.26 3.35 -14.76
C LEU A 32 -11.99 2.92 -14.03
N GLN A 33 -11.63 3.69 -13.01
CA GLN A 33 -10.48 3.49 -12.13
C GLN A 33 -10.91 3.62 -10.65
N PRO A 34 -10.14 3.01 -9.72
CA PRO A 34 -10.34 3.27 -8.30
C PRO A 34 -10.22 4.77 -7.98
N GLY A 35 -11.23 5.33 -7.32
CA GLY A 35 -11.33 6.76 -6.99
C GLY A 35 -12.31 7.54 -7.87
N ASP A 36 -12.69 7.01 -9.05
CA ASP A 36 -13.70 7.63 -9.90
C ASP A 36 -15.06 7.71 -9.20
N ARG A 37 -15.92 8.63 -9.67
CA ARG A 37 -17.29 8.81 -9.16
C ARG A 37 -18.31 8.37 -10.19
N LEU A 38 -19.22 7.47 -9.80
CA LEU A 38 -20.31 6.98 -10.63
C LEU A 38 -21.64 7.16 -9.88
N ALA A 39 -22.52 8.02 -10.38
CA ALA A 39 -23.83 8.30 -9.78
C ALA A 39 -23.79 8.61 -8.26
N GLY A 40 -22.72 9.28 -7.79
CA GLY A 40 -22.54 9.62 -6.37
C GLY A 40 -21.88 8.53 -5.50
N TYR A 41 -21.50 7.39 -6.10
CA TYR A 41 -20.72 6.34 -5.45
C TYR A 41 -19.25 6.43 -5.89
N SER A 42 -18.33 6.04 -5.02
CA SER A 42 -16.90 5.94 -5.36
C SER A 42 -16.60 4.54 -5.88
N VAL A 43 -15.89 4.47 -7.00
CA VAL A 43 -15.40 3.21 -7.58
C VAL A 43 -14.28 2.67 -6.69
N GLN A 44 -14.48 1.48 -6.10
CA GLN A 44 -13.51 0.88 -5.19
C GLN A 44 -12.38 0.10 -5.89
N SER A 45 -12.68 -0.49 -7.04
CA SER A 45 -11.80 -1.36 -7.81
C SER A 45 -12.04 -1.19 -9.31
N GLY A 46 -11.03 -1.47 -10.12
CA GLY A 46 -11.06 -1.42 -11.58
C GLY A 46 -10.90 -2.79 -12.25
N LEU A 47 -10.77 -2.79 -13.58
CA LEU A 47 -10.49 -4.02 -14.33
C LEU A 47 -9.09 -4.53 -13.98
N GLY A 48 -8.98 -5.82 -13.64
CA GLY A 48 -7.71 -6.47 -13.28
C GLY A 48 -7.46 -6.57 -11.77
N ASP A 49 -8.31 -5.94 -10.95
CA ASP A 49 -8.23 -6.08 -9.50
C ASP A 49 -8.86 -7.42 -9.05
N ILE A 50 -8.26 -8.07 -8.06
CA ILE A 50 -8.81 -9.22 -7.34
C ILE A 50 -9.33 -8.74 -5.99
N THR A 51 -10.65 -8.83 -5.77
CA THR A 51 -11.24 -8.46 -4.48
C THR A 51 -11.34 -9.67 -3.57
N VAL A 52 -10.80 -9.55 -2.36
CA VAL A 52 -10.86 -10.57 -1.31
C VAL A 52 -11.74 -10.08 -0.17
N ASP A 53 -12.65 -10.95 0.30
CA ASP A 53 -13.40 -10.74 1.55
C ASP A 53 -12.49 -11.05 2.74
N LEU A 54 -12.09 -9.99 3.45
CA LEU A 54 -11.23 -10.05 4.61
C LEU A 54 -11.98 -10.28 5.92
N LYS A 55 -13.30 -10.07 5.97
CA LYS A 55 -14.11 -10.19 7.20
C LYS A 55 -13.57 -9.38 8.39
N GLY A 56 -12.92 -8.24 8.12
CA GLY A 56 -12.31 -7.39 9.15
C GLY A 56 -10.86 -7.74 9.49
N ASN A 57 -10.27 -8.76 8.87
CA ASN A 57 -8.90 -9.18 9.14
C ASN A 57 -7.84 -8.18 8.65
N ARG A 58 -6.63 -8.40 9.14
CA ARG A 58 -5.43 -7.62 8.79
C ARG A 58 -4.81 -8.11 7.49
N VAL A 59 -4.10 -7.21 6.82
CA VAL A 59 -3.24 -7.50 5.68
C VAL A 59 -1.80 -7.21 6.10
N PHE A 60 -0.87 -8.07 5.68
CA PHE A 60 0.53 -8.05 6.10
C PHE A 60 1.48 -7.76 4.94
N MET A 61 2.66 -7.25 5.26
CA MET A 61 3.77 -7.10 4.33
C MET A 61 4.29 -8.49 3.93
N PRO A 62 4.25 -8.87 2.65
CA PRO A 62 4.78 -10.16 2.19
C PRO A 62 6.30 -10.20 2.17
N PHE A 63 6.95 -9.04 2.16
CA PHE A 63 8.40 -8.81 2.15
C PHE A 63 8.69 -7.39 2.64
N ASP A 64 9.96 -7.07 2.88
CA ASP A 64 10.40 -5.72 3.23
C ASP A 64 10.12 -4.75 2.08
N GLY A 65 9.62 -3.56 2.38
CA GLY A 65 9.29 -2.60 1.33
C GLY A 65 8.74 -1.28 1.83
N GLN A 66 8.31 -0.46 0.88
CA GLN A 66 7.76 0.86 1.14
C GLN A 66 6.30 0.92 0.72
N VAL A 67 5.44 1.39 1.63
CA VAL A 67 4.02 1.64 1.43
C VAL A 67 3.79 3.14 1.27
N GLN A 68 3.25 3.54 0.12
CA GLN A 68 2.97 4.92 -0.22
C GLN A 68 1.49 5.10 -0.58
N PRO A 69 0.88 6.27 -0.36
CA PRO A 69 -0.42 6.56 -0.95
C PRO A 69 -0.35 6.48 -2.47
N ALA A 70 -1.43 6.05 -3.12
CA ALA A 70 -1.53 6.11 -4.58
C ALA A 70 -1.95 7.51 -5.04
N GLU A 71 -1.23 8.11 -5.99
CA GLU A 71 -1.59 9.44 -6.50
C GLU A 71 -2.96 9.42 -7.19
N GLY A 72 -3.80 10.43 -6.92
CA GLY A 72 -5.17 10.54 -7.45
C GLY A 72 -6.23 9.77 -6.64
N ASN A 73 -5.84 8.89 -5.71
CA ASN A 73 -6.76 8.15 -4.84
C ASN A 73 -6.12 7.78 -3.49
N ALA A 74 -5.36 8.73 -2.93
CA ALA A 74 -4.55 8.56 -1.71
C ALA A 74 -5.37 8.12 -0.48
N ASP A 75 -6.65 8.50 -0.40
CA ASP A 75 -7.55 8.12 0.70
C ASP A 75 -8.12 6.70 0.57
N GLN A 76 -7.92 6.06 -0.59
CA GLN A 76 -8.55 4.77 -0.92
C GLN A 76 -7.53 3.67 -1.17
N CYS A 77 -6.39 4.00 -1.78
CA CYS A 77 -5.43 3.03 -2.28
C CYS A 77 -4.01 3.36 -1.83
N ILE A 78 -3.24 2.31 -1.58
CA ILE A 78 -1.79 2.39 -1.41
C ILE A 78 -1.07 1.64 -2.53
N ILE A 79 0.18 2.02 -2.73
CA ILE A 79 1.14 1.31 -3.56
C ILE A 79 2.26 0.79 -2.66
N LEU A 80 2.50 -0.51 -2.74
CA LEU A 80 3.63 -1.18 -2.14
C LEU A 80 4.69 -1.43 -3.21
N SER A 81 5.93 -1.09 -2.87
CA SER A 81 7.12 -1.39 -3.67
C SER A 81 8.19 -2.06 -2.80
N SER A 82 9.01 -2.92 -3.39
CA SER A 82 10.07 -3.62 -2.64
C SER A 82 11.33 -3.78 -3.48
N PRO A 83 12.53 -3.63 -2.87
CA PRO A 83 13.78 -3.95 -3.53
C PRO A 83 13.93 -5.44 -3.87
N ASP A 84 13.18 -6.34 -3.21
CA ASP A 84 13.24 -7.78 -3.45
C ASP A 84 12.55 -8.18 -4.76
N VAL A 85 11.56 -7.38 -5.18
CA VAL A 85 10.79 -7.56 -6.43
C VAL A 85 10.68 -6.24 -7.20
N PRO A 86 11.81 -5.65 -7.64
CA PRO A 86 11.87 -4.25 -8.10
C PRO A 86 11.13 -4.01 -9.43
N ALA A 87 10.81 -5.07 -10.17
CA ALA A 87 10.02 -5.01 -11.39
C ALA A 87 8.50 -4.97 -11.15
N TYR A 88 8.06 -5.01 -9.88
CA TYR A 88 6.66 -5.09 -9.51
C TYR A 88 6.24 -3.97 -8.54
N LEU A 89 4.97 -3.57 -8.65
CA LEU A 89 4.26 -2.81 -7.63
C LEU A 89 2.97 -3.55 -7.28
N PHE A 90 2.48 -3.32 -6.07
CA PHE A 90 1.22 -3.90 -5.59
C PHE A 90 0.31 -2.77 -5.16
N ARG A 91 -0.86 -2.67 -5.79
CA ARG A 91 -1.89 -1.71 -5.39
C ARG A 91 -2.88 -2.43 -4.50
N LEU A 92 -3.14 -1.86 -3.32
CA LEU A 92 -4.14 -2.35 -2.39
C LEU A 92 -5.13 -1.23 -2.13
N CYS A 93 -6.42 -1.49 -2.35
CA CYS A 93 -7.50 -0.53 -2.12
C CYS A 93 -8.52 -1.05 -1.10
N GLY A 94 -9.08 -0.16 -0.28
CA GLY A 94 -10.14 -0.48 0.69
C GLY A 94 -9.67 -0.83 2.10
N LEU A 95 -8.37 -0.67 2.38
CA LEU A 95 -7.82 -0.82 3.74
C LEU A 95 -8.10 0.41 4.60
N ARG A 96 -8.19 0.19 5.91
CA ARG A 96 -8.32 1.18 6.98
C ARG A 96 -7.12 1.11 7.91
N GLN A 97 -6.84 2.21 8.60
CA GLN A 97 -5.71 2.34 9.54
C GLN A 97 -4.38 1.92 8.89
N VAL A 98 -4.14 2.42 7.68
CA VAL A 98 -2.99 2.02 6.89
C VAL A 98 -1.71 2.59 7.49
N LYS A 99 -0.70 1.74 7.64
CA LYS A 99 0.67 2.16 7.97
C LYS A 99 1.41 2.52 6.69
N LEU A 100 1.93 3.74 6.64
CA LEU A 100 2.73 4.25 5.53
C LEU A 100 4.22 4.24 5.88
N GLY A 101 5.07 4.25 4.87
CA GLY A 101 6.53 4.30 5.00
C GLY A 101 7.19 2.94 4.78
N ASP A 102 8.40 2.81 5.27
CA ASP A 102 9.17 1.56 5.18
C ASP A 102 8.63 0.59 6.24
N LEU A 103 8.21 -0.60 5.82
CA LEU A 103 7.70 -1.68 6.66
C LEU A 103 8.45 -2.98 6.37
N SER A 104 8.67 -3.77 7.42
CA SER A 104 9.28 -5.09 7.32
C SER A 104 8.26 -6.18 7.03
N GLN A 105 8.72 -7.31 6.50
CA GLN A 105 7.94 -8.52 6.29
C GLN A 105 7.17 -8.92 7.56
N GLY A 106 5.91 -9.31 7.38
CA GLY A 106 5.02 -9.72 8.47
C GLY A 106 4.44 -8.56 9.29
N GLU A 107 4.87 -7.32 9.07
CA GLU A 107 4.20 -6.16 9.65
C GLU A 107 2.82 -5.95 9.04
N THR A 108 1.86 -5.47 9.83
CA THR A 108 0.52 -5.14 9.34
C THR A 108 0.55 -3.86 8.51
N ILE A 109 0.05 -3.95 7.27
CA ILE A 109 -0.22 -2.80 6.40
C ILE A 109 -1.49 -2.09 6.85
N GLY A 110 -2.56 -2.83 7.11
CA GLY A 110 -3.86 -2.28 7.51
C GLY A 110 -4.90 -3.38 7.73
N SER A 111 -6.17 -3.00 7.78
CA SER A 111 -7.30 -3.95 7.91
C SER A 111 -8.52 -3.50 7.12
N GLY A 112 -9.40 -4.42 6.73
CA GLY A 112 -10.56 -4.09 5.91
C GLY A 112 -11.64 -5.16 5.98
N ASN A 113 -12.85 -4.84 5.50
CA ASN A 113 -13.87 -5.87 5.25
C ASN A 113 -13.59 -6.56 3.91
N THR A 114 -13.13 -5.79 2.94
CA THR A 114 -12.65 -6.27 1.64
C THR A 114 -11.35 -5.55 1.31
N VAL A 115 -10.56 -6.13 0.42
CA VAL A 115 -9.41 -5.46 -0.19
C VAL A 115 -9.35 -5.84 -1.66
N ALA A 116 -9.12 -4.85 -2.52
CA ALA A 116 -8.86 -5.06 -3.94
C ALA A 116 -7.34 -5.02 -4.18
N PHE A 117 -6.81 -6.12 -4.71
CA PHE A 117 -5.39 -6.27 -5.05
C PHE A 117 -5.16 -6.13 -6.55
N ALA A 118 -4.13 -5.39 -6.93
CA ALA A 118 -3.58 -5.44 -8.29
C ALA A 118 -2.06 -5.62 -8.24
N THR A 119 -1.55 -6.50 -9.10
CA THR A 119 -0.11 -6.60 -9.35
C THR A 119 0.21 -5.85 -10.64
N LEU A 120 1.23 -5.01 -10.55
CA LEU A 120 1.69 -4.16 -11.63
C LEU A 120 3.09 -4.56 -12.01
N ARG A 121 3.33 -4.91 -13.27
CA ARG A 121 4.66 -5.24 -13.78
C ARG A 121 5.19 -4.10 -14.63
N ARG A 122 6.43 -3.69 -14.36
CA ARG A 122 7.13 -2.68 -15.15
C ARG A 122 7.33 -3.14 -16.59
N GLN A 123 7.02 -2.27 -17.54
CA GLN A 123 7.20 -2.46 -18.97
C GLN A 123 8.53 -1.86 -19.44
N ALA A 124 8.97 -2.25 -20.65
CA ALA A 124 10.22 -1.75 -21.24
C ALA A 124 10.20 -0.24 -21.50
N ASP A 125 9.02 0.33 -21.75
CA ASP A 125 8.79 1.77 -21.95
C ASP A 125 8.74 2.57 -20.62
N GLY A 126 8.92 1.89 -19.47
CA GLY A 126 8.89 2.49 -18.14
C GLY A 126 7.50 2.63 -17.53
N THR A 127 6.43 2.30 -18.26
CA THR A 127 5.06 2.24 -17.73
C THR A 127 4.80 0.95 -16.95
N TRP A 128 3.61 0.83 -16.36
CA TRP A 128 3.19 -0.34 -15.60
C TRP A 128 2.00 -1.02 -16.28
N ALA A 129 1.98 -2.35 -16.31
CA ALA A 129 0.83 -3.12 -16.78
C ALA A 129 0.27 -3.96 -15.63
N MET A 130 -1.06 -4.03 -15.52
CA MET A 130 -1.70 -4.98 -14.63
C MET A 130 -1.51 -6.40 -15.16
N VAL A 131 -1.05 -7.27 -14.27
CA VAL A 131 -0.86 -8.70 -14.49
C VAL A 131 -1.56 -9.46 -13.38
N GLU A 132 -1.95 -10.70 -13.67
CA GLU A 132 -2.56 -11.56 -12.66
C GLU A 132 -1.58 -11.74 -11.47
N PRO A 133 -2.03 -11.49 -10.22
CA PRO A 133 -1.21 -11.74 -9.05
C PRO A 133 -1.00 -13.25 -8.85
N ALA A 134 0.23 -13.65 -8.49
CA ALA A 134 0.50 -15.03 -8.09
C ALA A 134 -0.30 -15.37 -6.82
N LYS A 135 -0.93 -16.56 -6.79
CA LYS A 135 -1.80 -16.99 -5.68
C LYS A 135 -1.03 -17.07 -4.37
N GLU A 136 0.18 -17.60 -4.43
CA GLU A 136 1.07 -17.76 -3.29
C GLU A 136 1.45 -16.40 -2.70
N LEU A 137 1.63 -15.38 -3.55
CA LEU A 137 1.93 -14.03 -3.09
C LEU A 137 0.71 -13.37 -2.45
N LEU A 138 -0.48 -13.53 -3.02
CA LEU A 138 -1.72 -13.05 -2.37
C LEU A 138 -1.91 -13.70 -1.00
N ALA A 139 -1.63 -15.01 -0.87
CA ALA A 139 -1.70 -15.69 0.41
C ALA A 139 -0.77 -15.05 1.46
N GLN A 140 0.45 -14.65 1.10
CA GLN A 140 1.39 -13.97 2.01
C GLN A 140 0.91 -12.58 2.49
N PHE A 141 0.03 -11.92 1.74
CA PHE A 141 -0.62 -10.70 2.21
C PHE A 141 -1.72 -11.00 3.26
N LEU A 142 -2.34 -12.17 3.18
CA LEU A 142 -3.53 -12.53 3.96
C LEU A 142 -3.17 -13.33 5.22
N ASP A 143 -2.18 -14.20 5.11
CA ASP A 143 -1.61 -14.99 6.19
C ASP A 143 -0.30 -14.34 6.62
N ARG A 144 -0.09 -14.19 7.94
CA ARG A 144 1.16 -13.62 8.45
C ARG A 144 2.32 -14.59 8.11
N PRO A 145 3.31 -14.17 7.31
CA PRO A 145 4.47 -15.00 7.00
C PRO A 145 5.36 -15.26 8.22
#